data_AF-A0A971VTV7-F1
#
_entry.id   AF-A0A971VTV7-F1
#
_cell.length_a   1.000
_cell.length_b   1.000
_cell.length_c   1.000
_cell.angle_alpha   90.00
_cell.angle_beta   90.00
_cell.angle_gamma   90.00
#
_symmetry.space_group_name_H-M   'P 1'
#
loop_
_entity.id
_entity.type
_entity.pdbx_description
1 polymer ?
#
loop_
_entity_poly.entity_id
_entity_poly.type
_entity_poly.pdbx_seq_one_letter_code
_entity_poly.pdbx_strand_id
1 'polypeptide(L)'
;MQRIDQRSADQLRPCSIQTDFVGTADGSCLIACGGTRIIVTASVDNSVPPFLRGRGQGWLTAEYAMLPASTRRRKARDGIKRDSRGVEISRLIGRSLRQAIDLSRLGERTITIDCDVLEADGGTRTAAITGGFVALCLAIDRLIKQGHLKESPIKSQVAAVSCGLVGGTALLDLCYVEDSQALADMNFVMNEDLGLIEVQGTGEGAAFPVSALVELLELAQKGVRELMGIQRDALGERAGLISQKQTLILASANQHKIEELRHMLGCRFKVIGMREAGFMEEIEETGQTFADNAIKKAEAVCNATGYLSLADDSGLEVLTLDGAPGVTSARFAGKHGDDQANNRRLLELMEQLDERAARFVSVLALASPFAPTQVFTGICEGVITREPRGEGGFGYDPLFEIESGQTFAQLSEEEKNKISHRANAMKLLLEALT
;
A
#
# COMPACT_ATOMS: atom_id res chain seq x y z
N MET A 1 -41.40 -9.34 -9.01
CA MET A 1 -41.81 -10.08 -7.81
C MET A 1 -41.67 -9.16 -6.60
N GLN A 2 -42.63 -9.09 -5.70
CA GLN A 2 -42.48 -8.30 -4.47
C GLN A 2 -41.68 -9.13 -3.46
N ARG A 3 -40.58 -8.57 -2.93
CA ARG A 3 -39.74 -9.26 -1.93
C ARG A 3 -40.50 -9.46 -0.63
N ILE A 4 -40.17 -10.51 0.13
CA ILE A 4 -40.90 -10.89 1.36
C ILE A 4 -40.85 -9.80 2.45
N ASP A 5 -39.82 -8.96 2.41
CA ASP A 5 -39.55 -7.86 3.33
C ASP A 5 -39.83 -6.49 2.69
N GLN A 6 -40.47 -6.46 1.52
CA GLN A 6 -40.86 -5.27 0.77
C GLN A 6 -39.70 -4.37 0.31
N ARG A 7 -38.44 -4.84 0.38
CA ARG A 7 -37.30 -4.12 -0.19
C ARG A 7 -37.39 -4.03 -1.72
N SER A 8 -36.72 -3.04 -2.31
CA SER A 8 -36.46 -3.04 -3.75
C SER A 8 -35.41 -4.10 -4.12
N ALA A 9 -35.29 -4.39 -5.42
CA ALA A 9 -34.35 -5.37 -5.95
C ALA A 9 -32.88 -5.01 -5.64
N ASP A 10 -32.58 -3.72 -5.56
CA ASP A 10 -31.25 -3.14 -5.42
C ASP A 10 -30.96 -2.60 -4.00
N GLN A 11 -31.73 -3.03 -3.00
CA GLN A 11 -31.64 -2.56 -1.63
C GLN A 11 -31.08 -3.63 -0.69
N LEU A 12 -30.07 -3.27 0.12
CA LEU A 12 -29.55 -4.09 1.21
C LEU A 12 -30.60 -4.31 2.31
N ARG A 13 -30.48 -5.41 3.06
CA ARG A 13 -31.18 -5.53 4.35
C ARG A 13 -30.67 -4.47 5.32
N PRO A 14 -31.45 -4.09 6.36
CA PRO A 14 -30.94 -3.28 7.45
C PRO A 14 -29.65 -3.87 8.00
N CYS A 15 -28.57 -3.11 7.91
CA CYS A 15 -27.23 -3.53 8.29
C CYS A 15 -26.70 -2.63 9.41
N SER A 16 -26.13 -3.25 10.45
CA SER A 16 -25.53 -2.55 11.59
C SER A 16 -24.28 -3.28 12.06
N ILE A 17 -23.31 -2.52 12.55
CA ILE A 17 -22.06 -3.05 13.09
C ILE A 17 -21.84 -2.39 14.46
N GLN A 18 -21.92 -3.18 15.51
CA GLN A 18 -21.57 -2.75 16.87
C GLN A 18 -20.12 -3.11 17.13
N THR A 19 -19.25 -2.11 17.26
CA THR A 19 -17.82 -2.31 17.56
C THR A 19 -17.59 -2.63 19.03
N ASP A 20 -16.41 -3.19 19.33
CA ASP A 20 -15.93 -3.47 20.69
C ASP A 20 -16.86 -4.42 21.48
N PHE A 21 -17.47 -5.38 20.77
CA PHE A 21 -18.50 -6.28 21.31
C PHE A 21 -17.93 -7.32 22.30
N VAL A 22 -16.75 -7.86 22.02
CA VAL A 22 -16.03 -8.80 22.89
C VAL A 22 -14.83 -8.07 23.51
N GLY A 23 -14.94 -7.72 24.79
CA GLY A 23 -13.94 -6.87 25.47
C GLY A 23 -12.54 -7.49 25.60
N THR A 24 -12.41 -8.81 25.51
CA THR A 24 -11.11 -9.50 25.59
C THR A 24 -10.39 -9.63 24.26
N ALA A 25 -11.07 -9.43 23.13
CA ALA A 25 -10.45 -9.53 21.81
C ALA A 25 -9.60 -8.30 21.50
N ASP A 26 -8.61 -8.44 20.62
CA ASP A 26 -7.78 -7.30 20.19
C ASP A 26 -8.58 -6.35 19.29
N GLY A 27 -9.49 -6.90 18.49
CA GLY A 27 -10.55 -6.16 17.80
C GLY A 27 -11.82 -7.02 17.71
N SER A 28 -13.01 -6.41 17.80
CA SER A 28 -14.24 -7.18 17.67
C SER A 28 -15.44 -6.35 17.23
N CYS A 29 -16.41 -7.00 16.61
CA CYS A 29 -17.72 -6.41 16.34
C CYS A 29 -18.82 -7.47 16.29
N LEU A 30 -20.06 -7.04 16.51
CA LEU A 30 -21.26 -7.77 16.14
C LEU A 30 -21.82 -7.13 14.87
N ILE A 31 -21.79 -7.86 13.75
CA ILE A 31 -22.44 -7.45 12.51
C ILE A 31 -23.83 -8.10 12.41
N ALA A 32 -24.83 -7.31 12.03
CA ALA A 32 -26.18 -7.77 11.76
C ALA A 32 -26.67 -7.27 10.40
N CYS A 33 -27.06 -8.18 9.50
CA CYS A 33 -27.67 -7.89 8.19
C CYS A 33 -29.04 -8.57 8.12
N GLY A 34 -30.12 -7.82 8.39
CA GLY A 34 -31.44 -8.39 8.61
C GLY A 34 -31.45 -9.40 9.76
N GLY A 35 -31.86 -10.65 9.48
CA GLY A 35 -31.82 -11.76 10.45
C GLY A 35 -30.45 -12.39 10.65
N THR A 36 -29.46 -12.12 9.79
CA THR A 36 -28.11 -12.67 9.93
C THR A 36 -27.33 -11.90 10.99
N ARG A 37 -26.80 -12.57 12.02
CA ARG A 37 -26.01 -11.97 13.11
C ARG A 37 -24.74 -12.77 13.38
N ILE A 38 -23.59 -12.10 13.41
CA ILE A 38 -22.28 -12.74 13.51
C ILE A 38 -21.40 -11.95 14.49
N ILE A 39 -20.88 -12.63 15.50
CA ILE A 39 -19.77 -12.09 16.30
C ILE A 39 -18.50 -12.33 15.48
N VAL A 40 -17.73 -11.27 15.33
CA VAL A 40 -16.44 -11.32 14.65
C VAL A 40 -15.37 -10.79 15.58
N THR A 41 -14.32 -11.58 15.79
CA THR A 41 -13.16 -11.18 16.59
C THR A 41 -11.88 -11.28 15.79
N ALA A 42 -10.95 -10.38 16.05
CA ALA A 42 -9.57 -10.42 15.60
C ALA A 42 -8.68 -10.63 16.83
N SER A 43 -7.85 -11.67 16.79
CA SER A 43 -6.87 -12.01 17.82
C SER A 43 -5.47 -11.95 17.24
N VAL A 44 -4.53 -11.34 17.96
CA VAL A 44 -3.15 -11.14 17.50
C VAL A 44 -2.19 -12.02 18.28
N ASP A 45 -1.47 -12.89 17.57
CA ASP A 45 -0.39 -13.70 18.12
C ASP A 45 0.98 -13.21 17.64
N ASN A 46 1.96 -13.13 18.54
CA ASN A 46 3.37 -12.85 18.21
C ASN A 46 4.09 -14.10 17.67
N SER A 47 3.45 -14.81 16.76
CA SER A 47 4.01 -15.96 16.08
C SER A 47 3.46 -16.05 14.65
N VAL A 48 4.17 -16.77 13.79
CA VAL A 48 3.77 -17.02 12.41
C VAL A 48 3.77 -18.52 12.10
N PRO A 49 3.02 -18.95 11.07
CA PRO A 49 3.11 -20.32 10.57
C PRO A 49 4.55 -20.72 10.25
N PRO A 50 4.91 -22.02 10.39
CA PRO A 50 6.29 -22.48 10.21
C PRO A 50 6.96 -22.06 8.89
N PHE A 51 6.19 -21.95 7.80
CA PHE A 51 6.71 -21.57 6.49
C PHE A 51 7.06 -20.07 6.36
N LEU A 52 6.67 -19.22 7.33
CA LEU A 52 6.95 -17.78 7.36
C LEU A 52 7.98 -17.38 8.43
N ARG A 53 8.40 -18.28 9.31
CA ARG A 53 9.36 -17.97 10.38
C ARG A 53 10.68 -17.46 9.78
N GLY A 54 11.18 -16.34 10.32
CA GLY A 54 12.42 -15.71 9.90
C GLY A 54 12.32 -14.93 8.58
N ARG A 55 11.12 -14.77 8.01
CA ARG A 55 10.90 -14.02 6.76
C ARG A 55 10.49 -12.56 6.99
N GLY A 56 10.26 -12.16 8.24
CA GLY A 56 9.80 -10.79 8.55
C GLY A 56 8.39 -10.49 8.06
N GLN A 57 7.61 -11.50 7.70
CA GLN A 57 6.28 -11.37 7.13
C GLN A 57 5.22 -11.94 8.06
N GLY A 58 4.13 -11.20 8.25
CA GLY A 58 2.98 -11.61 9.03
C GLY A 58 2.03 -12.52 8.29
N TRP A 59 0.96 -12.90 8.99
CA TRP A 59 -0.08 -13.75 8.44
C TRP A 59 -1.47 -13.29 8.88
N LEU A 60 -2.45 -13.52 8.02
CA LEU A 60 -3.85 -13.39 8.37
C LEU A 60 -4.57 -14.68 7.99
N THR A 61 -5.28 -15.24 8.97
CA THR A 61 -6.13 -16.41 8.80
C THR A 61 -7.50 -16.17 9.39
N ALA A 62 -8.43 -17.08 9.16
CA ALA A 62 -9.77 -16.98 9.68
C ALA A 62 -10.33 -18.34 10.05
N GLU A 63 -11.22 -18.35 11.04
CA GLU A 63 -12.06 -19.48 11.40
C GLU A 63 -13.53 -19.08 11.31
N TYR A 64 -14.35 -19.95 10.74
CA TYR A 64 -15.78 -19.72 10.61
C TYR A 64 -16.55 -20.87 11.24
N ALA A 65 -17.45 -20.54 12.16
CA ALA A 65 -18.32 -21.48 12.82
C ALA A 65 -19.76 -20.97 12.88
N MET A 66 -20.69 -21.91 12.99
CA MET A 66 -22.10 -21.62 13.16
C MET A 66 -22.58 -22.26 14.45
N LEU A 67 -23.27 -21.49 15.30
CA LEU A 67 -23.85 -22.06 16.50
C LEU A 67 -24.87 -23.15 16.15
N PRO A 68 -25.03 -24.19 17.00
CA PRO A 68 -26.00 -25.25 16.76
C PRO A 68 -27.42 -24.76 16.46
N ALA A 69 -27.84 -23.64 17.08
CA ALA A 69 -29.17 -23.05 16.92
C ALA A 69 -29.23 -21.92 15.89
N SER A 70 -28.15 -21.64 15.15
CA SER A 70 -28.08 -20.47 14.28
C SER A 70 -28.96 -20.60 13.02
N THR A 71 -29.45 -21.80 12.70
CA THR A 71 -30.32 -22.04 11.54
C THR A 71 -31.69 -22.56 11.99
N ARG A 72 -32.66 -22.62 11.07
CA ARG A 72 -34.01 -23.13 11.34
C ARG A 72 -34.07 -24.55 11.91
N ARG A 73 -33.05 -25.37 11.65
CA ARG A 73 -32.87 -26.70 12.25
C ARG A 73 -31.59 -26.73 13.06
N ARG A 74 -31.55 -27.51 14.14
CA ARG A 74 -30.34 -27.64 14.94
C ARG A 74 -29.22 -28.28 14.11
N LYS A 75 -28.09 -27.58 13.96
CA LYS A 75 -26.83 -28.14 13.44
C LYS A 75 -26.06 -28.82 14.57
N ALA A 76 -25.35 -29.92 14.27
CA ALA A 76 -24.39 -30.47 15.21
C ALA A 76 -23.24 -29.48 15.42
N ARG A 77 -22.72 -29.38 16.64
CA ARG A 77 -21.49 -28.60 16.88
C ARG A 77 -20.32 -29.31 16.21
N ASP A 78 -19.47 -28.55 15.54
CA ASP A 78 -18.25 -29.10 14.93
C ASP A 78 -17.38 -29.75 16.03
N GLY A 79 -16.92 -30.97 15.74
CA GLY A 79 -16.00 -31.71 16.60
C GLY A 79 -14.57 -31.64 16.06
N ILE A 80 -13.83 -32.74 16.18
CA ILE A 80 -12.47 -32.86 15.60
C ILE A 80 -12.52 -32.69 14.06
N LYS A 81 -13.58 -33.19 13.41
CA LYS A 81 -13.80 -32.99 11.98
C LYS A 81 -14.67 -31.76 11.78
N ARG A 82 -14.08 -30.70 11.22
CA ARG A 82 -14.77 -29.47 10.83
C ARG A 82 -15.65 -29.71 9.61
N ASP A 83 -16.76 -28.98 9.54
CA ASP A 83 -17.65 -28.98 8.38
C ASP A 83 -16.91 -28.47 7.13
N SER A 84 -17.04 -29.18 5.99
CA SER A 84 -16.32 -28.84 4.76
C SER A 84 -16.66 -27.43 4.28
N ARG A 85 -17.93 -27.03 4.41
CA ARG A 85 -18.41 -25.69 4.09
C ARG A 85 -17.81 -24.63 5.02
N GLY A 86 -17.68 -24.93 6.31
CA GLY A 86 -17.03 -24.02 7.27
C GLY A 86 -15.56 -23.78 6.93
N VAL A 87 -14.83 -24.83 6.53
CA VAL A 87 -13.44 -24.74 6.08
C VAL A 87 -13.30 -23.92 4.79
N GLU A 88 -14.21 -24.10 3.84
CA GLU A 88 -14.26 -23.29 2.61
C GLU A 88 -14.45 -21.81 2.92
N ILE A 89 -15.44 -21.47 3.75
CA ILE A 89 -15.73 -20.08 4.13
C ILE A 89 -14.57 -19.48 4.93
N SER A 90 -13.94 -20.24 5.83
CA SER A 90 -12.73 -19.81 6.55
C SER A 90 -11.61 -19.40 5.58
N ARG A 91 -11.38 -20.20 4.53
CA ARG A 91 -10.38 -19.88 3.51
C ARG A 91 -10.77 -18.67 2.67
N LEU A 92 -12.04 -18.52 2.33
CA LEU A 92 -12.58 -17.35 1.64
C LEU A 92 -12.31 -16.08 2.45
N ILE A 93 -12.73 -16.03 3.72
CA ILE A 93 -12.51 -14.87 4.60
C ILE A 93 -11.01 -14.54 4.69
N GLY A 94 -10.17 -15.55 4.94
CA GLY A 94 -8.73 -15.36 5.04
C GLY A 94 -8.07 -14.90 3.73
N ARG A 95 -8.54 -15.33 2.55
CA ARG A 95 -8.06 -14.81 1.25
C ARG A 95 -8.52 -13.37 1.04
N SER A 96 -9.79 -13.09 1.30
CA SER A 96 -10.38 -11.76 1.13
C SER A 96 -9.67 -10.71 1.98
N LEU A 97 -9.52 -10.96 3.27
CA LEU A 97 -8.92 -9.99 4.20
C LEU A 97 -7.40 -9.85 4.04
N ARG A 98 -6.70 -10.87 3.52
CA ARG A 98 -5.28 -10.71 3.14
C ARG A 98 -5.07 -9.70 2.02
N GLN A 99 -6.08 -9.40 1.20
CA GLN A 99 -6.00 -8.31 0.22
C GLN A 99 -6.11 -6.92 0.86
N ALA A 100 -6.67 -6.83 2.07
CA ALA A 100 -6.85 -5.56 2.78
C ALA A 100 -5.57 -5.06 3.49
N ILE A 101 -4.59 -5.94 3.72
CA ILE A 101 -3.44 -5.69 4.58
C ILE A 101 -2.11 -5.97 3.88
N ASP A 102 -1.10 -5.17 4.15
CA ASP A 102 0.29 -5.45 3.83
C ASP A 102 0.91 -6.32 4.94
N LEU A 103 1.10 -7.60 4.62
CA LEU A 103 1.64 -8.58 5.56
C LEU A 103 3.12 -8.34 5.90
N SER A 104 3.90 -7.64 5.06
CA SER A 104 5.29 -7.31 5.40
C SER A 104 5.33 -6.30 6.56
N ARG A 105 4.42 -5.31 6.52
CA ARG A 105 4.30 -4.25 7.53
C ARG A 105 3.67 -4.71 8.83
N LEU A 106 2.99 -5.84 8.84
CA LEU A 106 2.48 -6.47 10.06
C LEU A 106 3.61 -7.03 10.94
N GLY A 107 4.78 -7.34 10.33
CA GLY A 107 5.87 -8.08 10.98
C GLY A 107 5.47 -9.52 11.31
N GLU A 108 6.32 -10.26 12.03
CA GLU A 108 6.06 -11.67 12.37
C GLU A 108 4.95 -11.87 13.42
N ARG A 109 3.72 -11.57 13.01
CA ARG A 109 2.49 -11.75 13.78
C ARG A 109 1.43 -12.44 12.95
N THR A 110 0.56 -13.18 13.60
CA THR A 110 -0.64 -13.75 12.98
C THR A 110 -1.86 -13.04 13.53
N ILE A 111 -2.73 -12.58 12.63
CA ILE A 111 -4.08 -12.15 12.98
C ILE A 111 -5.04 -13.27 12.61
N THR A 112 -5.77 -13.78 13.59
CA THR A 112 -6.84 -14.76 13.38
C THR A 112 -8.18 -14.06 13.47
N ILE A 113 -8.99 -14.19 12.43
CA ILE A 113 -10.35 -13.64 12.35
C ILE A 113 -11.35 -14.77 12.62
N ASP A 114 -11.96 -14.76 13.80
CA ASP A 114 -12.97 -15.74 14.18
C ASP A 114 -14.36 -15.17 13.91
N CYS A 115 -15.18 -15.93 13.18
CA CYS A 115 -16.52 -15.56 12.78
C CYS A 115 -17.53 -16.59 13.33
N ASP A 116 -18.26 -16.21 14.37
CA ASP A 116 -19.26 -17.04 15.03
C ASP A 116 -20.68 -16.58 14.66
N VAL A 117 -21.36 -17.37 13.83
CA VAL A 117 -22.73 -17.06 13.42
C VAL A 117 -23.72 -17.41 14.52
N LEU A 118 -24.38 -16.38 15.05
CA LEU A 118 -25.41 -16.49 16.07
C LEU A 118 -26.77 -16.82 15.46
N GLU A 119 -27.11 -16.16 14.35
CA GLU A 119 -28.34 -16.34 13.60
C GLU A 119 -28.04 -16.22 12.10
N ALA A 120 -28.60 -17.12 11.30
CA ALA A 120 -28.36 -17.22 9.88
C ALA A 120 -29.66 -17.08 9.09
N ASP A 121 -29.74 -16.00 8.32
CA ASP A 121 -30.84 -15.71 7.40
C ASP A 121 -30.30 -15.36 6.01
N GLY A 122 -29.26 -16.06 5.53
CA GLY A 122 -28.63 -15.80 4.22
C GLY A 122 -27.53 -14.74 4.26
N GLY A 123 -26.55 -14.86 3.34
CA GLY A 123 -25.40 -13.94 3.27
C GLY A 123 -24.41 -14.03 4.45
N THR A 124 -24.34 -15.16 5.17
CA THR A 124 -23.49 -15.26 6.37
C THR A 124 -22.00 -15.13 6.05
N ARG A 125 -21.55 -15.69 4.92
CA ARG A 125 -20.14 -15.61 4.50
C ARG A 125 -19.73 -14.19 4.13
N THR A 126 -20.61 -13.43 3.50
CA THR A 126 -20.34 -12.06 3.05
C THR A 126 -20.40 -11.07 4.22
N ALA A 127 -21.37 -11.24 5.12
CA ALA A 127 -21.40 -10.52 6.39
C ALA A 127 -20.14 -10.80 7.24
N ALA A 128 -19.64 -12.04 7.28
CA ALA A 128 -18.42 -12.38 7.99
C ALA A 128 -17.18 -11.67 7.43
N ILE A 129 -17.05 -11.51 6.11
CA ILE A 129 -15.96 -10.74 5.49
C ILE A 129 -16.08 -9.25 5.85
N THR A 130 -17.28 -8.68 5.71
CA THR A 130 -17.54 -7.27 5.99
C THR A 130 -17.29 -6.91 7.45
N GLY A 131 -17.73 -7.75 8.41
CA GLY A 131 -17.40 -7.60 9.83
C GLY A 131 -15.93 -7.91 10.14
N GLY A 132 -15.34 -8.89 9.45
CA GLY A 132 -13.92 -9.28 9.57
C GLY A 132 -12.98 -8.12 9.30
N PHE A 133 -13.28 -7.31 8.30
CA PHE A 133 -12.52 -6.10 8.01
C PHE A 133 -12.59 -5.07 9.16
N VAL A 134 -13.76 -4.89 9.79
CA VAL A 134 -13.91 -3.98 10.94
C VAL A 134 -13.11 -4.49 12.13
N ALA A 135 -13.25 -5.77 12.48
CA ALA A 135 -12.48 -6.38 13.57
C ALA A 135 -10.96 -6.27 13.33
N LEU A 136 -10.51 -6.48 12.08
CA LEU A 136 -9.12 -6.27 11.68
C LEU A 136 -8.66 -4.82 11.94
N CYS A 137 -9.44 -3.82 11.51
CA CYS A 137 -9.10 -2.41 11.74
C CYS A 137 -8.96 -2.08 13.23
N LEU A 138 -9.86 -2.61 14.07
CA LEU A 138 -9.82 -2.43 15.51
C LEU A 138 -8.57 -3.06 16.15
N ALA A 139 -8.18 -4.26 15.71
CA ALA A 139 -6.95 -4.90 16.18
C ALA A 139 -5.70 -4.11 15.77
N ILE A 140 -5.66 -3.58 14.55
CA ILE A 140 -4.56 -2.72 14.08
C ILE A 140 -4.49 -1.42 14.90
N ASP A 141 -5.62 -0.76 15.15
CA ASP A 141 -5.69 0.43 16.01
C ASP A 141 -5.08 0.16 17.39
N ARG A 142 -5.44 -0.99 17.98
CA ARG A 142 -4.92 -1.42 19.28
C ARG A 142 -3.41 -1.66 19.25
N LEU A 143 -2.88 -2.34 18.22
CA LEU A 143 -1.44 -2.56 18.07
C LEU A 143 -0.66 -1.24 17.93
N ILE A 144 -1.22 -0.26 17.22
CA ILE A 144 -0.61 1.08 17.09
C ILE A 144 -0.62 1.80 18.43
N LYS A 145 -1.75 1.83 19.14
CA LYS A 145 -1.87 2.47 20.46
C LYS A 145 -0.93 1.84 21.51
N GLN A 146 -0.65 0.55 21.40
CA GLN A 146 0.30 -0.16 22.25
C GLN A 146 1.76 0.01 21.82
N GLY A 147 2.03 0.70 20.70
CA GLY A 147 3.38 0.91 20.17
C GLY A 147 4.00 -0.32 19.51
N HIS A 148 3.21 -1.37 19.24
CA HIS A 148 3.68 -2.58 18.53
C HIS A 148 3.79 -2.39 17.02
N LEU A 149 3.04 -1.42 16.48
CA LEU A 149 3.13 -0.95 15.09
C LEU A 149 3.28 0.57 15.08
N LYS A 150 4.12 1.10 14.18
CA LYS A 150 4.28 2.55 13.98
C LYS A 150 3.18 3.16 13.12
N GLU A 151 2.73 2.42 12.10
CA GLU A 151 1.75 2.88 11.12
C GLU A 151 0.80 1.74 10.73
N SER A 152 -0.38 2.09 10.23
CA SER A 152 -1.37 1.10 9.78
C SER A 152 -0.89 0.32 8.57
N PRO A 153 -0.82 -1.03 8.62
CA PRO A 153 -0.56 -1.87 7.46
C PRO A 153 -1.78 -2.06 6.55
N ILE A 154 -2.93 -1.45 6.86
CA ILE A 154 -4.17 -1.59 6.07
C ILE A 154 -4.04 -0.76 4.80
N LYS A 155 -4.09 -1.44 3.65
CA LYS A 155 -3.83 -0.85 2.33
C LYS A 155 -5.07 -0.64 1.47
N SER A 156 -6.18 -1.29 1.79
CA SER A 156 -7.45 -1.10 1.08
C SER A 156 -8.63 -1.61 1.90
N GLN A 157 -9.77 -0.93 1.79
CA GLN A 157 -11.02 -1.41 2.37
C GLN A 157 -11.56 -2.63 1.63
N VAL A 158 -12.15 -3.59 2.36
CA VAL A 158 -12.76 -4.80 1.78
C VAL A 158 -14.15 -5.01 2.35
N ALA A 159 -15.12 -5.27 1.47
CA ALA A 159 -16.46 -5.68 1.83
C ALA A 159 -16.98 -6.72 0.84
N ALA A 160 -18.03 -7.45 1.25
CA ALA A 160 -18.63 -8.49 0.43
C ALA A 160 -20.14 -8.47 0.54
N VAL A 161 -20.81 -8.85 -0.55
CA VAL A 161 -22.27 -8.94 -0.63
C VAL A 161 -22.69 -10.14 -1.48
N SER A 162 -23.85 -10.71 -1.16
CA SER A 162 -24.48 -11.73 -1.99
C SER A 162 -25.52 -11.10 -2.91
N CYS A 163 -25.64 -11.61 -4.12
CA CYS A 163 -26.69 -11.29 -5.07
C CYS A 163 -27.20 -12.59 -5.69
N GLY A 164 -28.40 -12.59 -6.26
CA GLY A 164 -28.82 -13.75 -7.05
C GLY A 164 -30.06 -13.51 -7.89
N LEU A 165 -30.35 -14.50 -8.72
CA LEU A 165 -31.45 -14.46 -9.68
C LEU A 165 -32.66 -15.22 -9.13
N VAL A 166 -33.69 -14.53 -8.66
CA VAL A 166 -34.89 -15.17 -8.10
C VAL A 166 -36.08 -14.90 -8.99
N GLY A 167 -36.71 -15.96 -9.53
CA GLY A 167 -37.82 -15.83 -10.47
C GLY A 167 -37.48 -14.98 -11.71
N GLY A 168 -36.21 -15.02 -12.17
CA GLY A 168 -35.71 -14.23 -13.29
C GLY A 168 -35.39 -12.77 -12.97
N THR A 169 -35.48 -12.34 -11.71
CA THR A 169 -35.11 -10.98 -11.28
C THR A 169 -33.79 -10.99 -10.50
N ALA A 170 -32.83 -10.14 -10.87
CA ALA A 170 -31.60 -9.96 -10.12
C ALA A 170 -31.88 -9.20 -8.81
N LEU A 171 -31.47 -9.77 -7.68
CA LEU A 171 -31.71 -9.23 -6.34
C LEU A 171 -30.41 -9.08 -5.56
N LEU A 172 -30.29 -7.98 -4.83
CA LEU A 172 -29.22 -7.66 -3.90
C LEU A 172 -29.53 -8.19 -2.50
N ASP A 173 -28.51 -8.75 -1.85
CA ASP A 173 -28.49 -9.18 -0.45
C ASP A 173 -29.65 -10.11 -0.09
N LEU A 174 -29.54 -11.35 -0.56
CA LEU A 174 -30.54 -12.39 -0.41
C LEU A 174 -30.69 -12.82 1.06
N CYS A 175 -31.94 -12.89 1.53
CA CYS A 175 -32.26 -13.64 2.74
C CYS A 175 -32.32 -15.15 2.47
N TYR A 176 -32.42 -15.99 3.52
CA TYR A 176 -32.45 -17.45 3.35
C TYR A 176 -33.57 -17.94 2.42
N VAL A 177 -34.75 -17.31 2.51
CA VAL A 177 -35.90 -17.70 1.67
C VAL A 177 -35.62 -17.42 0.20
N GLU A 178 -35.07 -16.25 -0.10
CA GLU A 178 -34.71 -15.84 -1.46
C GLU A 178 -33.58 -16.72 -2.02
N ASP A 179 -32.54 -16.97 -1.22
CA ASP A 179 -31.39 -17.83 -1.56
C ASP A 179 -31.83 -19.26 -1.90
N SER A 180 -32.72 -19.85 -1.08
CA SER A 180 -33.24 -21.21 -1.31
C SER A 180 -34.08 -21.38 -2.58
N GLN A 181 -34.52 -20.27 -3.19
CA GLN A 181 -35.34 -20.24 -4.40
C GLN A 181 -34.60 -19.63 -5.60
N ALA A 182 -33.33 -19.26 -5.42
CA ALA A 182 -32.55 -18.61 -6.46
C ALA A 182 -32.21 -19.62 -7.57
N LEU A 183 -32.31 -19.16 -8.81
CA LEU A 183 -31.79 -19.84 -10.00
C LEU A 183 -30.26 -19.70 -10.08
N ALA A 184 -29.72 -18.67 -9.44
CA ALA A 184 -28.29 -18.48 -9.26
C ALA A 184 -28.01 -17.70 -7.97
N ASP A 185 -27.08 -18.19 -7.14
CA ASP A 185 -26.47 -17.48 -6.00
C ASP A 185 -25.07 -17.04 -6.42
N MET A 186 -24.76 -15.77 -6.18
CA MET A 186 -23.44 -15.20 -6.35
C MET A 186 -22.98 -14.41 -5.13
N ASN A 187 -21.72 -14.61 -4.76
CA ASN A 187 -21.03 -13.87 -3.72
C ASN A 187 -19.91 -13.06 -4.36
N PHE A 188 -19.88 -11.76 -4.07
CA PHE A 188 -18.88 -10.83 -4.59
C PHE A 188 -18.10 -10.22 -3.43
N VAL A 189 -16.77 -10.23 -3.55
CA VAL A 189 -15.84 -9.56 -2.65
C VAL A 189 -15.07 -8.52 -3.45
N MET A 190 -15.06 -7.28 -2.98
CA MET A 190 -14.46 -6.14 -3.69
C MET A 190 -13.64 -5.27 -2.75
N ASN A 191 -12.65 -4.59 -3.32
CA ASN A 191 -11.92 -3.52 -2.64
C ASN A 191 -12.59 -2.14 -2.87
N GLU A 192 -12.02 -1.08 -2.30
CA GLU A 192 -12.58 0.29 -2.39
C GLU A 192 -12.62 0.88 -3.80
N ASP A 193 -11.72 0.43 -4.68
CA ASP A 193 -11.72 0.77 -6.11
C ASP A 193 -12.72 -0.09 -6.93
N LEU A 194 -13.50 -0.93 -6.26
CA LEU A 194 -14.40 -1.92 -6.85
C LEU A 194 -13.69 -3.00 -7.69
N GLY A 195 -12.38 -3.15 -7.48
CA GLY A 195 -11.61 -4.28 -7.95
C GLY A 195 -12.13 -5.57 -7.32
N LEU A 196 -12.44 -6.56 -8.16
CA LEU A 196 -12.90 -7.87 -7.72
C LEU A 196 -11.76 -8.64 -7.05
N ILE A 197 -11.93 -8.95 -5.76
CA ILE A 197 -11.02 -9.83 -5.01
C ILE A 197 -11.40 -11.29 -5.22
N GLU A 198 -12.70 -11.59 -5.13
CA GLU A 198 -13.21 -12.94 -5.34
C GLU A 198 -14.67 -12.89 -5.80
N VAL A 199 -15.03 -13.77 -6.74
CA VAL A 199 -16.41 -14.00 -7.17
C VAL A 199 -16.68 -15.49 -7.12
N GLN A 200 -17.75 -15.88 -6.44
CA GLN A 200 -18.23 -17.25 -6.42
C GLN A 200 -19.68 -17.26 -6.86
N GLY A 201 -19.99 -17.92 -7.98
CA GLY A 201 -21.34 -18.04 -8.51
C GLY A 201 -21.69 -19.47 -8.86
N THR A 202 -22.91 -19.88 -8.56
CA THR A 202 -23.43 -21.20 -8.94
C THR A 202 -24.82 -21.03 -9.55
N GLY A 203 -25.03 -21.64 -10.72
CA GLY A 203 -26.35 -21.81 -11.29
C GLY A 203 -27.01 -23.03 -10.64
N GLU A 204 -28.14 -22.81 -9.99
CA GLU A 204 -28.88 -23.86 -9.28
C GLU A 204 -29.80 -24.58 -10.27
N GLY A 205 -29.41 -25.81 -10.65
CA GLY A 205 -30.18 -26.68 -11.55
C GLY A 205 -30.11 -26.32 -13.04
N ALA A 206 -29.78 -25.08 -13.41
CA ALA A 206 -29.60 -24.64 -14.79
C ALA A 206 -28.53 -23.55 -14.94
N ALA A 207 -28.01 -23.36 -16.15
CA ALA A 207 -27.16 -22.22 -16.50
C ALA A 207 -27.99 -20.93 -16.61
N PHE A 208 -27.37 -19.78 -16.32
CA PHE A 208 -27.97 -18.46 -16.45
C PHE A 208 -27.22 -17.61 -17.50
N PRO A 209 -27.88 -16.64 -18.16
CA PRO A 209 -27.25 -15.86 -19.21
C PRO A 209 -26.19 -14.90 -18.67
N VAL A 210 -25.18 -14.60 -19.48
CA VAL A 210 -24.10 -13.65 -19.14
C VAL A 210 -24.66 -12.25 -18.83
N SER A 211 -25.75 -11.83 -19.46
CA SER A 211 -26.40 -10.55 -19.13
C SER A 211 -26.84 -10.48 -17.67
N ALA A 212 -27.35 -11.58 -17.09
CA ALA A 212 -27.72 -11.62 -15.68
C ALA A 212 -26.49 -11.52 -14.77
N LEU A 213 -25.33 -12.06 -15.17
CA LEU A 213 -24.07 -11.86 -14.43
C LEU A 213 -23.71 -10.38 -14.34
N VAL A 214 -23.85 -9.64 -15.44
CA VAL A 214 -23.56 -8.20 -15.48
C VAL A 214 -24.50 -7.42 -14.57
N GLU A 215 -25.80 -7.71 -14.61
CA GLU A 215 -26.80 -7.09 -13.71
C GLU A 215 -26.47 -7.36 -12.23
N LEU A 216 -26.13 -8.61 -11.89
CA LEU A 216 -25.74 -8.98 -10.51
C LEU A 216 -24.46 -8.27 -10.06
N LEU A 217 -23.50 -8.08 -10.98
CA LEU A 217 -22.27 -7.35 -10.70
C LEU A 217 -22.54 -5.87 -10.41
N GLU A 218 -23.43 -5.22 -11.16
CA GLU A 218 -23.82 -3.83 -10.92
C GLU A 218 -24.49 -3.66 -9.55
N LEU A 219 -25.40 -4.57 -9.19
CA LEU A 219 -26.02 -4.63 -7.86
C LEU A 219 -24.97 -4.84 -6.77
N ALA A 220 -24.03 -5.76 -7.00
CA ALA A 220 -22.96 -6.05 -6.04
C ALA A 220 -22.07 -4.84 -5.78
N GLN A 221 -21.67 -4.11 -6.83
CA GLN A 221 -20.89 -2.88 -6.69
C GLN A 221 -21.64 -1.83 -5.86
N LYS A 222 -22.94 -1.66 -6.10
CA LYS A 222 -23.77 -0.75 -5.29
C LYS A 222 -23.78 -1.17 -3.82
N GLY A 223 -24.09 -2.44 -3.55
CA GLY A 223 -24.14 -2.98 -2.19
C GLY A 223 -22.81 -2.89 -1.45
N VAL A 224 -21.69 -3.16 -2.13
CA VAL A 224 -20.35 -3.02 -1.54
C VAL A 224 -20.07 -1.57 -1.13
N ARG A 225 -20.38 -0.58 -1.97
CA ARG A 225 -20.17 0.84 -1.62
C ARG A 225 -20.95 1.23 -0.37
N GLU A 226 -22.21 0.79 -0.27
CA GLU A 226 -23.07 1.04 0.89
C GLU A 226 -22.50 0.36 2.16
N LEU A 227 -22.09 -0.91 2.07
CA LEU A 227 -21.47 -1.64 3.18
C LEU A 227 -20.16 -1.00 3.64
N MET A 228 -19.35 -0.48 2.72
CA MET A 228 -18.12 0.26 3.06
C MET A 228 -18.41 1.57 3.78
N GLY A 229 -19.52 2.25 3.46
CA GLY A 229 -20.04 3.36 4.24
C GLY A 229 -20.32 2.96 5.68
N ILE A 230 -21.09 1.88 5.87
CA ILE A 230 -21.46 1.35 7.20
C ILE A 230 -20.22 0.93 8.01
N GLN A 231 -19.21 0.33 7.36
CA GLN A 231 -17.94 0.01 8.02
C GLN A 231 -17.23 1.27 8.54
N ARG A 232 -17.15 2.34 7.73
CA ARG A 232 -16.52 3.61 8.14
C ARG A 232 -17.28 4.28 9.27
N ASP A 233 -18.61 4.30 9.20
CA ASP A 233 -19.46 4.85 10.26
C ASP A 233 -19.24 4.11 11.60
N ALA A 234 -19.14 2.77 11.55
CA ALA A 234 -18.89 1.96 12.73
C ALA A 234 -17.47 2.15 13.32
N LEU A 235 -16.48 2.38 12.46
CA LEU A 235 -15.09 2.61 12.87
C LEU A 235 -14.89 4.01 13.47
N GLY A 236 -15.65 5.01 13.02
CA GLY A 236 -15.48 6.41 13.43
C GLY A 236 -14.10 6.94 13.04
N GLU A 237 -13.40 7.60 13.96
CA GLU A 237 -12.03 8.14 13.70
C GLU A 237 -11.03 7.04 13.28
N ARG A 238 -11.25 5.79 13.72
CA ARG A 238 -10.40 4.64 13.37
C ARG A 238 -10.45 4.30 11.88
N ALA A 239 -11.44 4.81 11.14
CA ALA A 239 -11.47 4.72 9.67
C ALA A 239 -10.27 5.42 9.02
N GLY A 240 -9.61 6.37 9.70
CA GLY A 240 -8.37 7.01 9.23
C GLY A 240 -7.17 6.06 9.10
N LEU A 241 -7.26 4.83 9.62
CA LEU A 241 -6.26 3.77 9.43
C LEU A 241 -6.34 3.12 8.06
N ILE A 242 -7.47 3.24 7.36
CA ILE A 242 -7.70 2.66 6.04
C ILE A 242 -6.86 3.44 5.02
N SER A 243 -6.02 2.72 4.28
CA SER A 243 -5.21 3.29 3.19
C SER A 243 -4.34 4.47 3.67
N GLN A 244 -3.91 4.42 4.94
CA GLN A 244 -3.02 5.42 5.51
C GLN A 244 -1.70 5.45 4.73
N LYS A 245 -1.33 6.63 4.23
CA LYS A 245 -0.05 6.84 3.55
C LYS A 245 1.10 6.54 4.49
N GLN A 246 2.04 5.74 4.01
CA GLN A 246 3.30 5.48 4.72
C GLN A 246 4.12 6.75 4.84
N THR A 247 4.79 6.91 5.97
CA THR A 247 5.78 7.95 6.15
C THR A 247 7.08 7.57 5.45
N LEU A 248 7.56 8.47 4.58
CA LEU A 248 8.84 8.33 3.87
C LEU A 248 9.74 9.50 4.28
N ILE A 249 10.91 9.19 4.83
CA ILE A 249 11.88 10.18 5.25
C ILE A 249 12.88 10.44 4.13
N LEU A 250 13.11 11.71 3.79
CA LEU A 250 14.20 12.10 2.92
C LEU A 250 15.49 12.26 3.74
N ALA A 251 16.43 11.34 3.54
CA ALA A 251 17.74 11.30 4.19
C ALA A 251 18.75 12.21 3.47
N SER A 252 18.47 13.51 3.49
CA SER A 252 19.31 14.55 2.90
C SER A 252 19.32 15.78 3.79
N ALA A 253 20.46 16.48 3.86
CA ALA A 253 20.56 17.82 4.44
C ALA A 253 20.41 18.94 3.39
N ASN A 254 20.41 18.60 2.10
CA ASN A 254 20.32 19.55 1.01
C ASN A 254 18.85 19.87 0.70
N GLN A 255 18.47 21.12 0.94
CA GLN A 255 17.10 21.61 0.80
C GLN A 255 16.56 21.51 -0.63
N HIS A 256 17.39 21.83 -1.64
CA HIS A 256 16.99 21.73 -3.04
C HIS A 256 16.71 20.28 -3.46
N LYS A 257 17.54 19.33 -3.00
CA LYS A 257 17.28 17.90 -3.23
C LYS A 257 15.97 17.44 -2.59
N ILE A 258 15.70 17.90 -1.37
CA ILE A 258 14.45 17.56 -0.64
C ILE A 258 13.23 18.04 -1.42
N GLU A 259 13.27 19.28 -1.91
CA GLU A 259 12.18 19.88 -2.69
C GLU A 259 11.94 19.14 -4.00
N GLU A 260 13.01 18.84 -4.75
CA GLU A 260 12.93 18.09 -6.01
C GLU A 260 12.35 16.68 -5.79
N LEU A 261 12.88 15.92 -4.82
CA LEU A 261 12.40 14.57 -4.52
C LEU A 261 10.96 14.56 -4.02
N ARG A 262 10.58 15.53 -3.16
CA ARG A 262 9.21 15.64 -2.66
C ARG A 262 8.23 15.94 -3.79
N HIS A 263 8.61 16.79 -4.75
CA HIS A 263 7.79 17.06 -5.92
C HIS A 263 7.62 15.78 -6.79
N MET A 264 8.70 15.05 -7.05
CA MET A 264 8.64 13.84 -7.88
C MET A 264 7.88 12.67 -7.22
N LEU A 265 7.95 12.52 -5.89
CA LEU A 265 7.20 11.50 -5.14
C LEU A 265 5.68 11.78 -5.08
N GLY A 266 5.28 13.03 -5.36
CA GLY A 266 3.89 13.45 -5.40
C GLY A 266 3.15 13.16 -4.09
N CYS A 267 1.92 12.65 -4.21
CA CYS A 267 1.05 12.39 -3.06
C CYS A 267 1.08 10.94 -2.57
N ARG A 268 2.01 10.10 -3.05
CA ARG A 268 2.06 8.66 -2.72
C ARG A 268 2.38 8.41 -1.24
N PHE A 269 3.31 9.17 -0.68
CA PHE A 269 3.79 9.03 0.68
C PHE A 269 3.46 10.25 1.53
N LYS A 270 3.47 10.09 2.85
CA LYS A 270 3.65 11.21 3.77
C LYS A 270 5.16 11.51 3.86
N VAL A 271 5.63 12.40 3.00
CA VAL A 271 7.06 12.73 2.91
C VAL A 271 7.44 13.73 4.00
N ILE A 272 8.49 13.43 4.77
CA ILE A 272 9.07 14.33 5.80
C ILE A 272 10.60 14.35 5.70
N GLY A 273 11.25 15.37 6.27
CA GLY A 273 12.71 15.45 6.33
C GLY A 273 13.29 14.71 7.54
N MET A 274 14.57 14.30 7.48
CA MET A 274 15.22 13.57 8.59
C MET A 274 15.18 14.30 9.95
N ARG A 275 15.33 15.64 9.96
CA ARG A 275 15.24 16.44 11.20
C ARG A 275 13.82 16.49 11.77
N GLU A 276 12.81 16.56 10.91
CA GLU A 276 11.40 16.49 11.30
C GLU A 276 11.06 15.13 11.91
N ALA A 277 11.72 14.07 11.44
CA ALA A 277 11.62 12.72 11.99
C ALA A 277 12.43 12.50 13.28
N GLY A 278 13.11 13.53 13.81
CA GLY A 278 13.91 13.46 15.03
C GLY A 278 15.33 12.92 14.84
N PHE A 279 15.81 12.75 13.61
CA PHE A 279 17.18 12.35 13.32
C PHE A 279 18.09 13.59 13.20
N MET A 280 19.01 13.75 14.15
CA MET A 280 19.87 14.94 14.29
C MET A 280 21.35 14.67 14.03
N GLU A 281 21.73 13.41 13.81
CA GLU A 281 23.11 13.01 13.59
C GLU A 281 23.59 13.39 12.18
N GLU A 282 24.88 13.70 12.05
CA GLU A 282 25.51 13.86 10.74
C GLU A 282 25.91 12.49 10.19
N ILE A 283 25.65 12.26 8.90
CA ILE A 283 25.99 11.01 8.23
C ILE A 283 27.24 11.26 7.38
N GLU A 284 28.37 10.68 7.79
CA GLU A 284 29.61 10.82 7.04
C GLU A 284 29.57 10.04 5.71
N GLU A 285 29.74 10.76 4.60
CA GLU A 285 29.77 10.22 3.22
C GLU A 285 31.19 9.74 2.85
N THR A 286 31.59 8.61 3.43
CA THR A 286 32.91 7.97 3.23
C THR A 286 32.92 6.90 2.14
N GLY A 287 31.81 6.73 1.41
CA GLY A 287 31.66 5.73 0.35
C GLY A 287 32.55 6.03 -0.85
N GLN A 288 32.93 4.96 -1.56
CA GLN A 288 33.73 5.07 -2.79
C GLN A 288 32.84 5.25 -4.03
N THR A 289 31.55 4.88 -3.93
CA THR A 289 30.56 5.01 -5.00
C THR A 289 29.35 5.82 -4.53
N PHE A 290 28.57 6.35 -5.48
CA PHE A 290 27.29 7.00 -5.18
C PHE A 290 26.33 6.05 -4.44
N ALA A 291 26.33 4.77 -4.80
CA ALA A 291 25.49 3.76 -4.16
C ALA A 291 25.85 3.56 -2.68
N ASP A 292 27.14 3.46 -2.35
CA ASP A 292 27.59 3.28 -0.96
C ASP A 292 27.12 4.43 -0.07
N ASN A 293 27.26 5.67 -0.55
CA ASN A 293 26.82 6.86 0.18
C ASN A 293 25.30 6.91 0.32
N ALA A 294 24.56 6.63 -0.77
CA ALA A 294 23.10 6.61 -0.74
C ALA A 294 22.58 5.55 0.24
N ILE A 295 23.08 4.31 0.17
CA ILE A 295 22.70 3.21 1.06
C ILE A 295 22.99 3.59 2.51
N LYS A 296 24.21 4.04 2.82
CA LYS A 296 24.61 4.42 4.18
C LYS A 296 23.69 5.49 4.77
N LYS A 297 23.32 6.50 3.96
CA LYS A 297 22.36 7.54 4.36
C LYS A 297 20.96 6.99 4.62
N ALA A 298 20.44 6.20 3.68
CA ALA A 298 19.09 5.66 3.77
C ALA A 298 18.95 4.74 4.99
N GLU A 299 19.89 3.81 5.18
CA GLU A 299 19.88 2.82 6.25
C GLU A 299 20.07 3.43 7.64
N ALA A 300 20.97 4.41 7.79
CA ALA A 300 21.17 5.08 9.08
C ALA A 300 19.86 5.72 9.59
N VAL A 301 19.17 6.47 8.71
CA VAL A 301 17.89 7.10 9.04
C VAL A 301 16.78 6.06 9.24
N CYS A 302 16.70 5.04 8.38
CA CYS A 302 15.71 3.96 8.51
C CYS A 302 15.87 3.23 9.85
N ASN A 303 17.08 2.85 10.23
CA ASN A 303 17.37 2.11 11.46
C ASN A 303 17.06 2.93 12.71
N ALA A 304 17.38 4.24 12.68
CA ALA A 304 17.13 5.13 13.81
C ALA A 304 15.64 5.44 14.00
N THR A 305 14.89 5.61 12.91
CA THR A 305 13.51 6.12 12.95
C THR A 305 12.45 5.03 12.80
N GLY A 306 12.78 3.88 12.22
CA GLY A 306 11.86 2.79 11.91
C GLY A 306 10.84 3.10 10.80
N TYR A 307 11.05 4.15 10.01
CA TYR A 307 10.24 4.49 8.84
C TYR A 307 11.00 4.17 7.55
N LEU A 308 10.29 4.17 6.42
CA LEU A 308 10.96 4.16 5.12
C LEU A 308 11.87 5.37 4.99
N SER A 309 13.03 5.17 4.38
CA SER A 309 14.02 6.23 4.18
C SER A 309 14.51 6.21 2.74
N LEU A 310 14.48 7.37 2.09
CA LEU A 310 15.01 7.58 0.76
C LEU A 310 16.20 8.53 0.83
N ALA A 311 17.35 8.08 0.34
CA ALA A 311 18.52 8.92 0.15
C ALA A 311 18.84 9.07 -1.34
N ASP A 312 19.40 10.23 -1.69
CA ASP A 312 19.99 10.51 -3.00
C ASP A 312 21.49 10.79 -2.81
N ASP A 313 22.30 10.14 -3.63
CA ASP A 313 23.66 10.57 -3.91
C ASP A 313 23.83 10.82 -5.41
N SER A 314 24.25 12.04 -5.74
CA SER A 314 24.26 12.53 -7.12
C SER A 314 25.51 13.32 -7.40
N GLY A 315 26.06 13.18 -8.60
CA GLY A 315 27.24 13.91 -9.01
C GLY A 315 27.44 13.92 -10.53
N LEU A 316 28.41 14.73 -10.94
CA LEU A 316 28.86 14.82 -12.31
C LEU A 316 30.06 13.88 -12.50
N GLU A 317 30.06 13.11 -13.58
CA GLU A 317 31.20 12.31 -14.02
C GLU A 317 31.64 12.80 -15.41
N VAL A 318 32.88 13.25 -15.54
CA VAL A 318 33.48 13.59 -16.83
C VAL A 318 34.32 12.42 -17.31
N LEU A 319 34.01 11.90 -18.51
CA LEU A 319 34.61 10.67 -19.01
C LEU A 319 36.12 10.81 -19.20
N THR A 320 36.58 11.97 -19.68
CA THR A 320 38.01 12.26 -19.90
C THR A 320 38.80 12.56 -18.63
N LEU A 321 38.12 12.67 -17.48
CA LEU A 321 38.74 12.84 -16.17
C LEU A 321 38.57 11.58 -15.30
N ASP A 322 38.46 10.40 -15.94
CA ASP A 322 38.24 9.12 -15.27
C ASP A 322 37.03 9.12 -14.31
N GLY A 323 35.97 9.87 -14.68
CA GLY A 323 34.75 10.01 -13.89
C GLY A 323 34.81 11.08 -12.81
N ALA A 324 35.91 11.83 -12.67
CA ALA A 324 35.93 13.00 -11.78
C ALA A 324 34.98 14.10 -12.30
N PRO A 325 34.31 14.88 -11.44
CA PRO A 325 34.38 14.90 -9.96
C PRO A 325 33.81 13.68 -9.21
N GLY A 326 32.87 12.94 -9.81
CA GLY A 326 32.26 11.74 -9.23
C GLY A 326 31.62 11.99 -7.86
N VAL A 327 31.86 11.10 -6.90
CA VAL A 327 31.38 11.20 -5.50
C VAL A 327 31.87 12.46 -4.76
N THR A 328 32.88 13.14 -5.29
CA THR A 328 33.40 14.39 -4.70
C THR A 328 32.77 15.64 -5.29
N SER A 329 31.77 15.52 -6.17
CA SER A 329 31.10 16.63 -6.86
C SER A 329 30.77 17.83 -5.96
N ALA A 330 30.21 17.61 -4.77
CA ALA A 330 29.86 18.69 -3.86
C ALA A 330 31.07 19.42 -3.23
N ARG A 331 32.26 18.81 -3.26
CA ARG A 331 33.49 19.29 -2.61
C ARG A 331 34.72 19.24 -3.53
N PHE A 332 34.51 19.32 -4.84
CA PHE A 332 35.56 19.09 -5.83
C PHE A 332 36.73 20.10 -5.72
N ALA A 333 36.43 21.33 -5.31
CA ALA A 333 37.40 22.37 -5.01
C ALA A 333 37.85 22.38 -3.53
N GLY A 334 37.59 21.31 -2.77
CA GLY A 334 38.01 21.12 -1.39
C GLY A 334 37.03 21.64 -0.32
N LYS A 335 36.14 22.58 -0.68
CA LYS A 335 35.08 23.08 0.21
C LYS A 335 33.71 22.54 -0.23
N HIS A 336 32.96 21.97 0.72
CA HIS A 336 31.62 21.46 0.45
C HIS A 336 30.63 22.60 0.11
N GLY A 337 29.86 22.42 -0.96
CA GLY A 337 28.80 23.34 -1.40
C GLY A 337 29.26 24.63 -2.10
N ASP A 338 30.53 24.74 -2.49
CA ASP A 338 31.05 25.90 -3.23
C ASP A 338 30.98 25.65 -4.75
N ASP A 339 29.77 25.77 -5.29
CA ASP A 339 29.48 25.48 -6.71
C ASP A 339 30.35 26.31 -7.66
N GLN A 340 30.62 27.58 -7.34
CA GLN A 340 31.48 28.43 -8.17
C GLN A 340 32.93 27.94 -8.19
N ALA A 341 33.48 27.57 -7.04
CA ALA A 341 34.84 27.03 -6.98
C ALA A 341 34.93 25.67 -7.69
N ASN A 342 33.92 24.81 -7.50
CA ASN A 342 33.82 23.51 -8.16
C ASN A 342 33.78 23.66 -9.70
N ASN A 343 32.98 24.60 -10.20
CA ASN A 343 32.85 24.89 -11.63
C ASN A 343 34.14 25.46 -12.21
N ARG A 344 34.81 26.41 -11.52
CA ARG A 344 36.12 26.92 -11.96
C ARG A 344 37.16 25.80 -12.06
N ARG A 345 37.25 24.96 -11.03
CA ARG A 345 38.21 23.85 -10.98
C ARG A 345 37.98 22.85 -12.12
N LEU A 346 36.71 22.57 -12.43
CA LEU A 346 36.36 21.70 -13.54
C LEU A 346 36.80 22.30 -14.89
N LEU A 347 36.51 23.58 -15.13
CA LEU A 347 36.91 24.27 -16.36
C LEU A 347 38.43 24.32 -16.54
N GLU A 348 39.19 24.58 -15.46
CA GLU A 348 40.66 24.55 -15.48
C GLU A 348 41.21 23.20 -15.92
N LEU A 349 40.66 22.10 -15.37
CA LEU A 349 41.09 20.74 -15.72
C LEU A 349 40.74 20.37 -17.16
N MET A 350 39.68 20.96 -17.70
CA MET A 350 39.20 20.66 -19.04
C MET A 350 39.65 21.69 -20.09
N GLU A 351 40.47 22.68 -19.75
CA GLU A 351 40.80 23.81 -20.66
C GLU A 351 41.37 23.34 -22.00
N GLN A 352 42.30 22.38 -21.93
CA GLN A 352 43.03 21.82 -23.08
C GLN A 352 42.41 20.51 -23.63
N LEU A 353 41.22 20.12 -23.13
CA LEU A 353 40.56 18.89 -23.53
C LEU A 353 39.42 19.17 -24.52
N ASP A 354 39.49 18.53 -25.68
CA ASP A 354 38.47 18.64 -26.74
C ASP A 354 37.30 17.67 -26.53
N GLU A 355 37.55 16.48 -25.99
CA GLU A 355 36.50 15.54 -25.62
C GLU A 355 35.94 15.89 -24.24
N ARG A 356 34.69 16.36 -24.23
CA ARG A 356 34.02 16.93 -23.05
C ARG A 356 32.78 16.14 -22.64
N ALA A 357 32.69 14.88 -23.08
CA ALA A 357 31.60 13.99 -22.72
C ALA A 357 31.52 13.85 -21.19
N ALA A 358 30.32 14.02 -20.67
CA ALA A 358 30.06 13.93 -19.24
C ALA A 358 28.66 13.38 -19.01
N ARG A 359 28.42 12.92 -17.79
CA ARG A 359 27.11 12.46 -17.38
C ARG A 359 26.82 12.88 -15.96
N PHE A 360 25.57 13.21 -15.70
CA PHE A 360 25.07 13.24 -14.34
C PHE A 360 24.59 11.84 -13.95
N VAL A 361 24.97 11.43 -12.74
CA VAL A 361 24.53 10.17 -12.13
C VAL A 361 23.80 10.50 -10.84
N SER A 362 22.61 9.92 -10.63
CA SER A 362 21.91 9.90 -9.33
C SER A 362 21.66 8.46 -8.96
N VAL A 363 21.97 8.15 -7.71
CA VAL A 363 21.66 6.87 -7.09
C VAL A 363 20.69 7.14 -5.94
N LEU A 364 19.47 6.64 -6.09
CA LEU A 364 18.47 6.64 -5.05
C LEU A 364 18.54 5.32 -4.28
N ALA A 365 18.67 5.38 -2.96
CA ALA A 365 18.58 4.22 -2.09
C ALA A 365 17.31 4.29 -1.24
N LEU A 366 16.43 3.31 -1.38
CA LEU A 366 15.22 3.14 -0.59
C LEU A 366 15.45 2.07 0.47
N ALA A 367 15.67 2.49 1.71
CA ALA A 367 15.78 1.62 2.87
C ALA A 367 14.40 1.37 3.49
N SER A 368 14.16 0.14 3.92
CA SER A 368 12.91 -0.30 4.53
C SER A 368 13.16 -1.09 5.80
N PRO A 369 12.36 -0.90 6.87
CA PRO A 369 12.44 -1.75 8.06
C PRO A 369 11.88 -3.16 7.81
N PHE A 370 11.27 -3.40 6.64
CA PHE A 370 10.56 -4.65 6.31
C PHE A 370 11.24 -5.44 5.18
N ALA A 371 12.19 -4.85 4.46
CA ALA A 371 12.82 -5.45 3.29
C ALA A 371 14.25 -4.91 3.09
N PRO A 372 15.14 -5.64 2.39
CA PRO A 372 16.46 -5.14 2.05
C PRO A 372 16.42 -3.83 1.27
N THR A 373 17.45 -2.99 1.47
CA THR A 373 17.62 -1.72 0.76
C THR A 373 17.69 -1.95 -0.75
N GLN A 374 16.90 -1.17 -1.50
CA GLN A 374 16.89 -1.19 -2.97
C GLN A 374 17.56 0.07 -3.51
N VAL A 375 18.23 -0.07 -4.66
CA VAL A 375 19.00 1.00 -5.28
C VAL A 375 18.55 1.22 -6.73
N PHE A 376 18.37 2.48 -7.11
CA PHE A 376 17.92 2.90 -8.42
C PHE A 376 18.87 3.95 -8.98
N THR A 377 19.47 3.64 -10.13
CA THR A 377 20.46 4.53 -10.76
C THR A 377 19.86 5.18 -11.99
N GLY A 378 19.87 6.50 -12.01
CA GLY A 378 19.51 7.31 -13.16
C GLY A 378 20.71 8.06 -13.70
N ILE A 379 20.82 8.09 -15.02
CA ILE A 379 21.91 8.74 -15.74
C ILE A 379 21.32 9.72 -16.74
N CYS A 380 21.98 10.86 -16.91
CA CYS A 380 21.72 11.80 -18.00
C CYS A 380 23.05 12.09 -18.69
N GLU A 381 23.13 11.78 -19.98
CA GLU A 381 24.32 11.99 -20.81
C GLU A 381 24.33 13.44 -21.35
N GLY A 382 25.53 14.00 -21.52
CA GLY A 382 25.70 15.36 -22.01
C GLY A 382 27.18 15.71 -22.24
N VAL A 383 27.45 17.00 -22.34
CA VAL A 383 28.81 17.53 -22.52
C VAL A 383 29.04 18.74 -21.62
N ILE A 384 30.29 18.96 -21.23
CA ILE A 384 30.68 20.15 -20.47
C ILE A 384 30.92 21.31 -21.43
N THR A 385 30.30 22.45 -21.18
CA THR A 385 30.52 23.68 -21.95
C THR A 385 31.89 24.29 -21.63
N ARG A 386 32.35 25.24 -22.45
CA ARG A 386 33.58 26.00 -22.16
C ARG A 386 33.35 27.15 -21.18
N GLU A 387 32.12 27.64 -21.13
CA GLU A 387 31.70 28.74 -20.26
C GLU A 387 30.31 28.42 -19.68
N PRO A 388 30.01 28.86 -18.44
CA PRO A 388 28.69 28.69 -17.85
C PRO A 388 27.62 29.44 -18.63
N ARG A 389 26.45 28.82 -18.81
CA ARG A 389 25.28 29.42 -19.45
C ARG A 389 24.05 29.20 -18.57
N GLY A 390 23.09 30.12 -18.65
CA GLY A 390 21.86 30.07 -17.84
C GLY A 390 21.98 30.76 -16.48
N GLU A 391 20.83 31.04 -15.88
CA GLU A 391 20.71 31.74 -14.59
C GLU A 391 20.08 30.87 -13.49
N GLY A 392 19.55 29.70 -13.84
CA GLY A 392 18.91 28.76 -12.91
C GLY A 392 19.81 27.60 -12.48
N GLY A 393 19.24 26.68 -11.70
CA GLY A 393 19.91 25.43 -11.30
C GLY A 393 20.93 25.58 -10.17
N PHE A 394 21.66 24.50 -9.90
CA PHE A 394 22.69 24.42 -8.86
C PHE A 394 23.84 23.48 -9.26
N GLY A 395 24.96 23.54 -8.55
CA GLY A 395 26.13 22.71 -8.83
C GLY A 395 26.70 22.96 -10.24
N TYR A 396 26.78 21.91 -11.04
CA TYR A 396 27.32 21.93 -12.40
C TYR A 396 26.26 22.19 -13.48
N ASP A 397 25.00 22.46 -13.11
CA ASP A 397 23.92 22.73 -14.06
C ASP A 397 24.27 23.80 -15.13
N PRO A 398 24.98 24.90 -14.82
CA PRO A 398 25.36 25.91 -15.82
C PRO A 398 26.41 25.43 -16.83
N LEU A 399 27.11 24.34 -16.54
CA LEU A 399 28.16 23.78 -17.37
C LEU A 399 27.73 22.54 -18.15
N PHE A 400 26.62 21.91 -17.78
CA PHE A 400 26.19 20.66 -18.36
C PHE A 400 25.17 20.89 -19.48
N GLU A 401 25.61 20.75 -20.73
CA GLU A 401 24.77 20.82 -21.93
C GLU A 401 24.24 19.43 -22.28
N ILE A 402 22.94 19.36 -22.57
CA ILE A 402 22.26 18.17 -23.07
C ILE A 402 22.04 18.22 -24.59
N GLU A 403 21.54 17.14 -25.18
CA GLU A 403 21.31 16.99 -26.62
C GLU A 403 20.53 18.14 -27.27
N SER A 404 19.66 18.84 -26.53
CA SER A 404 18.92 20.01 -27.04
C SER A 404 19.79 21.25 -27.28
N GLY A 405 21.07 21.24 -26.88
CA GLY A 405 21.99 22.39 -26.94
C GLY A 405 21.79 23.41 -25.80
N GLN A 406 20.88 23.13 -24.87
CA GLN A 406 20.68 23.93 -23.66
C GLN A 406 21.43 23.30 -22.48
N THR A 407 21.90 24.15 -21.57
CA THR A 407 22.38 23.69 -20.26
C THR A 407 21.23 23.45 -19.30
N PHE A 408 21.43 22.64 -18.27
CA PHE A 408 20.42 22.44 -17.23
C PHE A 408 20.02 23.75 -16.52
N ALA A 409 20.92 24.72 -16.41
CA ALA A 409 20.62 26.05 -15.87
C ALA A 409 19.74 26.93 -16.78
N GLN A 410 19.53 26.53 -18.03
CA GLN A 410 18.65 27.21 -18.99
C GLN A 410 17.27 26.57 -19.11
N LEU A 411 17.08 25.38 -18.53
CA LEU A 411 15.80 24.69 -18.53
C LEU A 411 14.93 25.21 -17.38
N SER A 412 13.62 25.20 -17.57
CA SER A 412 12.69 25.31 -16.44
C SER A 412 12.80 24.08 -15.53
N GLU A 413 12.40 24.22 -14.27
CA GLU A 413 12.36 23.09 -13.32
C GLU A 413 11.48 21.94 -13.85
N GLU A 414 10.38 22.25 -14.52
CA GLU A 414 9.47 21.24 -15.05
C GLU A 414 10.09 20.44 -16.20
N GLU A 415 10.83 21.10 -17.09
CA GLU A 415 11.56 20.45 -18.18
C GLU A 415 12.70 19.59 -17.63
N LYS A 416 13.48 20.13 -16.68
CA LYS A 416 14.57 19.39 -16.03
C LYS A 416 14.05 18.13 -15.32
N ASN A 417 12.94 18.24 -14.60
CA ASN A 417 12.32 17.12 -13.88
C ASN A 417 11.77 16.00 -14.78
N LYS A 418 11.76 16.18 -16.11
CA LYS A 418 11.38 15.13 -17.07
C LYS A 418 12.57 14.33 -17.61
N ILE A 419 13.78 14.91 -17.60
CA ILE A 419 14.95 14.37 -18.31
C ILE A 419 16.19 14.22 -17.43
N SER A 420 16.15 14.70 -16.19
CA SER A 420 17.31 14.64 -15.29
C SER A 420 17.64 13.21 -14.87
N HIS A 421 18.91 13.00 -14.51
CA HIS A 421 19.39 11.80 -13.84
C HIS A 421 18.54 11.41 -12.63
N ARG A 422 18.10 12.36 -11.80
CA ARG A 422 17.19 12.09 -10.66
C ARG A 422 15.80 11.66 -11.14
N ALA A 423 15.26 12.30 -12.17
CA ALA A 423 13.97 11.91 -12.75
C ALA A 423 14.02 10.47 -13.28
N ASN A 424 15.12 10.10 -13.95
CA ASN A 424 15.35 8.74 -14.45
C ASN A 424 15.46 7.72 -13.30
N ALA A 425 16.18 8.05 -12.23
CA ALA A 425 16.27 7.19 -11.03
C ALA A 425 14.91 7.04 -10.34
N MET A 426 14.17 8.14 -10.21
CA MET A 426 12.85 8.17 -9.58
C MET A 426 11.82 7.38 -10.38
N LYS A 427 11.89 7.41 -11.72
CA LYS A 427 11.03 6.59 -12.57
C LYS A 427 11.21 5.10 -12.26
N LEU A 428 12.46 4.63 -12.19
CA LEU A 428 12.77 3.24 -11.82
C LEU A 428 12.27 2.89 -10.41
N LEU A 429 12.43 3.81 -9.45
CA LEU A 429 11.91 3.65 -8.09
C LEU A 429 10.39 3.50 -8.09
N LEU A 430 9.67 4.37 -8.80
CA LEU A 430 8.20 4.34 -8.84
C LEU A 430 7.66 3.08 -9.55
N GLU A 431 8.33 2.62 -10.61
CA GLU A 431 8.04 1.36 -11.29
C GLU A 431 8.25 0.13 -10.39
N ALA A 432 9.23 0.16 -9.49
CA ALA A 432 9.45 -0.92 -8.52
C ALA A 432 8.44 -0.92 -7.36
N LEU A 433 7.69 0.18 -7.18
CA LEU A 433 6.69 0.34 -6.13
C LEU A 433 5.24 0.11 -6.61
N THR A 434 5.03 -0.02 -7.91
CA THR A 434 3.75 -0.47 -8.52
C THR A 434 3.66 -1.98 -8.51
#